data_AF-A0A7V1JE29-F1
#
_entry.id   AF-A0A7V1JE29-F1
#
_cell.length_a   1.000
_cell.length_b   1.000
_cell.length_c   1.000
_cell.angle_alpha   90.00
_cell.angle_beta   90.00
_cell.angle_gamma   90.00
#
_symmetry.space_group_name_H-M   'P 1'
#
loop_
_entity.id
_entity.type
_entity.pdbx_description
1 polymer ?
#
loop_
_entity_poly.entity_id
_entity_poly.type
_entity_poly.pdbx_seq_one_letter_code
_entity_poly.pdbx_strand_id
1 'polypeptide(L)'
;MDKDDEKAEENDSVTAGTKFTKRNITIASIIFLFAIVGGIFVFRWYLLGLTHVYTEDAEINGHLISVSTMVPGNIKAVYVHKNEFVKKGELVARIDGSAYYPAMLQARAYYKLASAKLFSAGADIAGFIGTNYNSFYLSKLAYKTALADLGKAKLTYELNRRDYKRDLLLLKKEFITKQQFDSIRTAYLISKQAYLAAVSALGTAKRNYFQSSYMKN
;
A
#
# COMPACT_ATOMS: atom_id res chain seq x y z
N MET A 1 -69.58 -98.30 67.89
CA MET A 1 -68.72 -99.25 68.63
C MET A 1 -67.31 -98.73 68.47
N ASP A 2 -66.65 -98.10 69.42
CA ASP A 2 -66.84 -97.83 70.86
C ASP A 2 -65.99 -96.57 71.13
N LYS A 3 -66.43 -95.54 71.87
CA LYS A 3 -66.44 -95.43 73.34
C LYS A 3 -65.03 -95.64 73.95
N ASP A 4 -64.45 -94.84 74.82
CA ASP A 4 -64.83 -93.68 75.64
C ASP A 4 -63.52 -93.03 76.22
N ASP A 5 -63.65 -91.84 76.84
CA ASP A 5 -62.88 -91.32 78.00
C ASP A 5 -61.41 -90.85 77.88
N GLU A 6 -60.86 -89.95 78.72
CA GLU A 6 -61.30 -88.88 79.63
C GLU A 6 -60.00 -88.22 80.18
N LYS A 7 -59.99 -86.88 80.30
CA LYS A 7 -59.22 -85.91 81.14
C LYS A 7 -57.77 -86.16 81.66
N ALA A 8 -57.02 -85.04 81.71
CA ALA A 8 -56.52 -84.34 82.94
C ALA A 8 -55.22 -83.55 82.59
N GLU A 9 -55.21 -82.20 82.66
CA GLU A 9 -54.67 -81.36 83.77
C GLU A 9 -53.12 -81.30 83.81
N GLU A 10 -52.39 -80.24 84.17
CA GLU A 10 -52.57 -78.82 84.49
C GLU A 10 -51.14 -78.31 84.88
N ASN A 11 -50.80 -77.05 84.61
CA ASN A 11 -49.81 -76.20 85.34
C ASN A 11 -48.31 -76.63 85.42
N ASP A 12 -47.30 -75.78 85.59
CA ASP A 12 -47.25 -74.40 86.08
C ASP A 12 -45.91 -73.71 85.69
N SER A 13 -45.92 -72.40 85.86
CA SER A 13 -44.88 -71.37 85.67
C SER A 13 -43.53 -71.57 86.43
N VAL A 14 -42.48 -70.80 86.05
CA VAL A 14 -41.55 -70.04 86.95
C VAL A 14 -40.39 -69.36 86.17
N THR A 15 -40.25 -68.05 86.36
CA THR A 15 -39.10 -67.19 86.06
C THR A 15 -37.98 -67.30 87.11
N ALA A 16 -36.70 -67.25 86.71
CA ALA A 16 -35.58 -67.03 87.65
C ALA A 16 -34.38 -66.29 87.01
N GLY A 17 -33.81 -65.36 87.78
CA GLY A 17 -32.82 -64.36 87.36
C GLY A 17 -31.36 -64.79 87.26
N THR A 18 -30.58 -63.91 86.64
CA THR A 18 -29.16 -64.05 86.26
C THR A 18 -28.18 -63.72 87.40
N LYS A 19 -27.15 -64.55 87.55
CA LYS A 19 -25.97 -64.32 88.42
C LYS A 19 -24.77 -63.92 87.55
N PHE A 20 -24.06 -62.84 87.89
CA PHE A 20 -22.87 -62.36 87.17
C PHE A 20 -21.56 -62.92 87.77
N THR A 21 -20.73 -63.54 86.92
CA THR A 21 -19.37 -64.05 87.27
C THR A 21 -18.29 -63.19 86.59
N LYS A 22 -17.11 -63.04 87.21
CA LYS A 22 -15.98 -62.17 86.76
C LYS A 22 -15.57 -62.34 85.28
N ARG A 23 -15.77 -63.52 84.69
CA ARG A 23 -15.50 -63.85 83.28
C ARG A 23 -16.42 -63.09 82.30
N ASN A 24 -17.65 -62.78 82.70
CA ASN A 24 -18.60 -62.05 81.85
C ASN A 24 -18.27 -60.55 81.81
N ILE A 25 -17.65 -60.02 82.87
CA ILE A 25 -17.21 -58.62 82.96
C ILE A 25 -15.96 -58.39 82.08
N THR A 26 -15.01 -59.34 82.04
CA THR A 26 -13.86 -59.25 81.13
C THR A 26 -14.25 -59.38 79.66
N ILE A 27 -15.19 -60.26 79.33
CA ILE A 27 -15.73 -60.37 77.97
C ILE A 27 -16.46 -59.08 77.58
N ALA A 28 -17.28 -58.52 78.47
CA ALA A 28 -17.96 -57.24 78.23
C ALA A 28 -16.97 -56.07 78.04
N SER A 29 -15.87 -56.03 78.81
CA SER A 29 -14.83 -54.99 78.69
C SER A 29 -14.08 -55.06 77.35
N ILE A 30 -13.75 -56.27 76.88
CA ILE A 30 -13.11 -56.47 75.57
C ILE A 30 -14.05 -56.05 74.44
N ILE A 31 -15.32 -56.44 74.51
CA ILE A 31 -16.34 -56.03 73.54
C ILE A 31 -16.48 -54.50 73.52
N PHE A 32 -16.47 -53.85 74.69
CA PHE A 32 -16.54 -52.40 74.80
C PHE A 32 -15.30 -51.71 74.20
N LEU A 33 -14.10 -52.26 74.42
CA LEU A 33 -12.88 -51.74 73.82
C LEU A 33 -12.89 -51.87 72.28
N PHE A 34 -13.33 -53.02 71.75
CA PHE A 34 -13.49 -53.20 70.31
C PHE A 34 -14.55 -52.26 69.73
N ALA A 35 -15.63 -51.99 70.46
CA ALA A 35 -16.64 -51.02 70.05
C ALA A 35 -16.08 -49.59 69.99
N ILE A 36 -15.22 -49.20 70.93
CA ILE A 36 -14.55 -47.89 70.91
C ILE A 36 -13.59 -47.78 69.73
N VAL A 37 -12.71 -48.78 69.52
CA VAL A 37 -11.73 -48.76 68.43
C VAL A 37 -12.43 -48.79 67.07
N GLY A 38 -13.47 -49.63 66.93
CA GLY A 38 -14.32 -49.66 65.74
C GLY A 38 -15.04 -48.34 65.51
N GLY A 39 -15.58 -47.74 66.57
CA GLY A 39 -16.23 -46.43 66.52
C GLY A 39 -15.29 -45.31 66.06
N ILE A 40 -14.06 -45.27 66.58
CA ILE A 40 -13.04 -44.29 66.16
C ILE A 40 -12.65 -44.47 64.70
N PHE A 41 -12.49 -45.72 64.24
CA PHE A 41 -12.14 -46.00 62.85
C PHE A 41 -13.25 -45.58 61.89
N VAL A 42 -14.51 -45.93 62.21
CA VAL A 42 -15.69 -45.52 61.44
C VAL A 42 -15.83 -44.00 61.45
N PHE A 43 -15.65 -43.36 62.60
CA PHE A 43 -15.72 -41.90 62.73
C PHE A 43 -14.64 -41.19 61.90
N ARG A 44 -13.40 -41.69 61.91
CA ARG A 44 -12.32 -41.17 61.06
C ARG A 44 -12.58 -41.39 59.57
N TRP A 45 -13.05 -42.58 59.19
CA TRP A 45 -13.39 -42.90 57.79
C TRP A 45 -14.53 -42.00 57.28
N TYR A 46 -15.55 -41.79 58.12
CA TYR A 46 -16.66 -40.90 57.84
C TYR A 46 -16.21 -39.43 57.69
N LEU A 47 -15.35 -38.93 58.59
CA LEU A 47 -14.76 -37.59 58.48
C LEU A 47 -13.88 -37.43 57.23
N LEU A 48 -13.13 -38.45 56.85
CA LEU A 48 -12.32 -38.45 55.63
C LEU A 48 -13.19 -38.40 54.37
N GLY A 49 -14.27 -39.19 54.31
CA GLY A 49 -15.22 -39.15 53.20
C GLY A 49 -15.99 -37.82 53.08
N LEU A 50 -16.20 -37.11 54.20
CA LEU A 50 -16.84 -35.78 54.21
C LEU A 50 -15.89 -34.65 53.78
N THR A 51 -14.58 -34.81 54.01
CA THR A 51 -13.61 -33.72 53.79
C THR A 51 -12.84 -33.85 52.48
N HIS A 52 -12.70 -35.06 51.93
CA HIS A 52 -11.95 -35.31 50.70
C HIS A 52 -12.89 -35.86 49.62
N VAL A 53 -13.36 -34.95 48.76
CA VAL A 53 -14.07 -35.31 47.54
C VAL A 53 -13.03 -35.68 46.49
N TYR A 54 -12.86 -36.98 46.26
CA TYR A 54 -12.11 -37.50 45.13
C TYR A 54 -13.02 -37.43 43.90
N THR A 55 -12.73 -36.51 42.99
CA THR A 55 -13.39 -36.43 41.69
C THR A 55 -12.39 -36.85 40.62
N GLU A 56 -12.77 -37.81 39.78
CA GLU A 56 -11.96 -38.22 38.62
C GLU A 56 -12.32 -37.41 37.36
N ASP A 57 -13.42 -36.66 37.42
CA ASP A 57 -13.87 -35.77 36.35
C ASP A 57 -13.23 -34.39 36.52
N ALA A 58 -12.10 -34.20 35.84
CA ALA A 58 -11.44 -32.91 35.69
C ALA A 58 -11.54 -32.45 34.24
N GLU A 59 -12.34 -31.40 33.98
CA GLU A 59 -12.41 -30.77 32.67
C GLU A 59 -11.33 -29.69 32.54
N ILE A 60 -10.57 -29.75 31.44
CA ILE A 60 -9.58 -28.72 31.11
C ILE A 60 -10.29 -27.64 30.28
N ASN A 61 -10.53 -26.48 30.89
CA ASN A 61 -11.03 -25.31 30.19
C ASN A 61 -9.91 -24.64 29.39
N GLY A 62 -10.01 -24.69 28.06
CA GLY A 62 -9.10 -24.03 27.12
C GLY A 62 -9.85 -23.08 26.20
N HIS A 63 -9.23 -21.96 25.83
CA HIS A 63 -9.78 -21.06 24.81
C HIS A 63 -9.33 -21.53 23.42
N LEU A 64 -10.26 -22.05 22.62
CA LEU A 64 -9.98 -22.48 21.25
C LEU A 64 -10.14 -21.31 20.28
N ILE A 65 -9.07 -20.95 19.58
CA ILE A 65 -9.09 -19.95 18.50
C ILE A 65 -8.87 -20.68 17.18
N SER A 66 -9.83 -20.55 16.26
CA SER A 66 -9.67 -21.06 14.90
C SER A 66 -8.79 -20.11 14.08
N VAL A 67 -7.78 -20.66 13.40
CA VAL A 67 -6.87 -19.91 12.53
C VAL A 67 -7.18 -20.27 11.08
N SER A 68 -7.53 -19.27 10.26
CA SER A 68 -7.86 -19.44 8.84
C SER A 68 -6.95 -18.61 7.94
N THR A 69 -6.83 -19.00 6.67
CA THR A 69 -6.06 -18.25 5.68
C THR A 69 -6.88 -17.07 5.14
N MET A 70 -6.25 -15.91 4.98
CA MET A 70 -6.90 -14.73 4.38
C MET A 70 -6.86 -14.74 2.85
N VAL A 71 -5.96 -15.54 2.27
CA VAL A 71 -5.81 -15.73 0.82
C VAL A 71 -6.15 -17.17 0.43
N PRO A 72 -6.83 -17.40 -0.70
CA PRO A 72 -7.06 -18.74 -1.21
C PRO A 72 -5.76 -19.32 -1.79
N GLY A 73 -5.46 -20.58 -1.53
CA GLY A 73 -4.27 -21.21 -2.09
C GLY A 73 -4.02 -22.60 -1.54
N ASN A 74 -3.17 -23.35 -2.25
CA ASN A 74 -2.80 -24.70 -1.84
C ASN A 74 -1.78 -24.66 -0.70
N ILE A 75 -1.95 -25.53 0.30
CA ILE A 75 -0.98 -25.65 1.40
C ILE A 75 0.25 -26.39 0.87
N LYS A 76 1.41 -25.74 0.94
CA LYS A 76 2.71 -26.30 0.54
C LYS A 76 3.30 -27.20 1.62
N ALA A 77 3.17 -26.80 2.88
CA ALA A 77 3.65 -27.57 4.03
C ALA A 77 2.92 -27.13 5.30
N VAL A 78 2.71 -28.10 6.20
CA VAL A 78 2.29 -27.88 7.59
C VAL A 78 3.46 -28.26 8.47
N TYR A 79 3.85 -27.37 9.39
CA TYR A 79 5.06 -27.49 10.19
C TYR A 79 4.81 -27.90 11.64
N VAL A 80 3.54 -28.08 12.00
CA VAL A 80 3.11 -28.30 13.39
C VAL A 80 2.24 -29.54 13.46
N HIS A 81 2.43 -30.32 14.51
CA HIS A 81 1.67 -31.53 14.78
C HIS A 81 0.56 -31.29 15.81
N LYS A 82 -0.37 -32.24 15.90
CA LYS A 82 -1.47 -32.17 16.86
C LYS A 82 -0.93 -32.12 18.28
N ASN A 83 -1.46 -31.20 19.10
CA ASN A 83 -1.09 -30.96 20.51
C ASN A 83 0.35 -30.45 20.72
N GLU A 84 0.99 -29.93 19.69
CA GLU A 84 2.30 -29.29 19.80
C GLU A 84 2.17 -27.85 20.35
N PHE A 85 3.08 -27.48 21.26
CA PHE A 85 3.09 -26.15 21.86
C PHE A 85 3.77 -25.16 20.91
N VAL A 86 3.00 -24.20 20.37
CA VAL A 86 3.51 -23.16 19.47
C VAL A 86 3.56 -21.79 20.13
N LYS A 87 4.57 -21.00 19.76
CA LYS A 87 4.71 -19.62 20.21
C LYS A 87 4.04 -18.65 19.23
N LYS A 88 3.69 -17.46 19.72
CA LYS A 88 3.15 -16.40 18.86
C LYS A 88 4.16 -16.02 17.77
N GLY A 89 3.72 -16.04 16.52
CA GLY A 89 4.54 -15.73 15.34
C GLY A 89 5.27 -16.94 14.73
N GLU A 90 5.08 -18.12 15.29
CA GLU A 90 5.63 -19.36 14.74
C GLU A 90 4.91 -19.78 13.46
N LEU A 91 5.68 -20.30 12.49
CA LEU A 91 5.16 -20.70 11.20
C LEU A 91 4.40 -22.03 11.33
N VAL A 92 3.07 -21.97 11.29
CA VAL A 92 2.23 -23.17 11.42
C VAL A 92 2.04 -23.89 10.08
N ALA A 93 1.81 -23.14 9.01
CA ALA A 93 1.64 -23.66 7.66
C ALA A 93 2.11 -22.64 6.62
N ARG A 94 2.54 -23.11 5.44
CA ARG A 94 2.95 -22.28 4.32
C ARG A 94 2.05 -22.57 3.12
N ILE A 95 1.49 -21.51 2.53
CA ILE A 95 0.70 -21.56 1.29
C ILE A 95 1.66 -21.47 0.10
N ASP A 96 1.37 -22.19 -0.99
CA ASP A 96 2.15 -22.09 -2.23
C ASP A 96 1.92 -20.73 -2.91
N GLY A 97 3.00 -19.96 -3.03
CA GLY A 97 2.99 -18.63 -3.65
C GLY A 97 3.14 -18.64 -5.17
N SER A 98 3.24 -19.81 -5.81
CA SER A 98 3.48 -19.96 -7.25
C SER A 98 2.46 -19.21 -8.11
N ALA A 99 1.18 -19.23 -7.74
CA ALA A 99 0.11 -18.50 -8.44
C ALA A 99 0.19 -16.97 -8.29
N TYR A 100 0.79 -16.48 -7.19
CA TYR A 100 0.89 -15.04 -6.89
C TYR A 100 2.15 -14.41 -7.48
N TYR A 101 3.17 -15.22 -7.77
CA TYR A 101 4.45 -14.74 -8.30
C TYR A 101 4.34 -14.05 -9.67
N PRO A 102 3.57 -14.56 -10.66
CA PRO A 102 3.36 -13.87 -11.93
C PRO A 102 2.64 -12.53 -11.77
N ALA A 103 1.61 -12.47 -10.93
CA ALA A 103 0.88 -11.22 -10.66
C ALA A 103 1.77 -10.17 -10.00
N MET A 104 2.61 -10.59 -9.03
CA MET A 104 3.62 -9.73 -8.42
C MET A 104 4.64 -9.24 -9.46
N LEU A 105 5.12 -10.13 -10.33
CA LEU A 105 6.09 -9.77 -11.38
C LEU A 105 5.49 -8.79 -12.39
N GLN A 106 4.24 -8.99 -12.78
CA GLN A 106 3.50 -8.10 -13.68
C GLN A 106 3.30 -6.72 -13.03
N ALA A 107 2.87 -6.67 -11.77
CA ALA A 107 2.74 -5.41 -11.03
C ALA A 107 4.09 -4.67 -10.93
N ARG A 108 5.18 -5.40 -10.69
CA ARG A 108 6.54 -4.84 -10.67
C ARG A 108 6.97 -4.33 -12.04
N ALA A 109 6.59 -5.02 -13.12
CA ALA A 109 6.86 -4.58 -14.49
C ALA A 109 6.09 -3.29 -14.83
N TYR A 110 4.81 -3.21 -14.47
CA TYR A 110 4.01 -1.99 -14.63
C TYR A 110 4.56 -0.81 -13.83
N TYR A 111 4.97 -1.05 -12.59
CA TYR A 111 5.64 -0.03 -11.78
C TYR A 111 6.91 0.49 -12.47
N LYS A 112 7.80 -0.41 -12.93
CA LYS A 112 9.01 -0.02 -13.66
C LYS A 112 8.70 0.78 -14.92
N LEU A 113 7.70 0.37 -15.69
CA LEU A 113 7.26 1.07 -16.89
C LEU A 113 6.73 2.47 -16.56
N ALA A 114 5.92 2.61 -15.52
CA ALA A 114 5.40 3.90 -15.07
C ALA A 114 6.53 4.84 -14.61
N SER A 115 7.48 4.33 -13.82
CA SER A 115 8.65 5.11 -13.39
C SER A 115 9.53 5.54 -14.56
N ALA A 116 9.72 4.67 -15.56
CA ALA A 116 10.46 5.01 -16.77
C ALA A 116 9.75 6.12 -17.57
N LYS A 117 8.42 6.06 -17.70
CA LYS A 117 7.62 7.10 -18.35
C LYS A 117 7.69 8.44 -17.62
N LEU A 118 7.70 8.43 -16.29
CA LEU A 118 7.87 9.64 -15.49
C LEU A 118 9.25 10.25 -15.69
N PHE A 119 10.30 9.42 -15.69
CA PHE A 119 11.66 9.86 -15.95
C PHE A 119 11.82 10.45 -17.36
N SER A 120 11.29 9.78 -18.39
CA SER A 120 11.32 10.30 -19.77
C SER A 120 10.55 11.61 -19.89
N ALA A 121 9.37 11.72 -19.28
CA ALA A 121 8.60 12.97 -19.28
C ALA A 121 9.37 14.12 -18.60
N GLY A 122 10.10 13.85 -17.51
CA GLY A 122 10.98 14.83 -16.88
C GLY A 122 12.13 15.27 -17.78
N ALA A 123 12.75 14.33 -18.50
CA ALA A 123 13.81 14.63 -19.48
C ALA A 123 13.26 15.44 -20.67
N ASP A 124 12.06 15.11 -21.16
CA ASP A 124 11.39 15.84 -22.24
C ASP A 124 11.09 17.28 -21.84
N ILE A 125 10.62 17.51 -20.60
CA ILE A 125 10.41 18.85 -20.04
C ILE A 125 11.73 19.62 -19.96
N ALA A 126 12.80 19.01 -19.44
CA ALA A 126 14.11 19.64 -19.35
C ALA A 126 14.68 19.99 -20.73
N GLY A 127 14.56 19.09 -21.70
CA GLY A 127 14.96 19.30 -23.09
C GLY A 127 14.14 20.40 -23.78
N PHE A 128 12.82 20.43 -23.55
CA PHE A 128 11.94 21.49 -24.02
C PHE A 128 12.38 22.85 -23.45
N ILE A 129 12.61 22.94 -22.13
CA ILE A 129 13.06 24.18 -21.49
C ILE A 129 14.39 24.66 -22.09
N GLY A 130 15.39 23.79 -22.21
CA GLY A 130 16.71 24.14 -22.75
C GLY A 130 16.69 24.61 -24.21
N THR A 131 15.93 23.95 -25.07
CA THR A 131 15.80 24.31 -26.49
C THR A 131 15.06 25.63 -26.70
N ASN A 132 14.01 25.90 -25.91
CA ASN A 132 13.27 27.16 -25.99
C ASN A 132 14.10 28.37 -25.54
N TYR A 133 14.91 28.24 -24.50
CA TYR A 133 15.82 29.33 -24.08
C TYR A 133 16.82 29.69 -25.16
N ASN A 134 17.40 28.69 -25.83
CA ASN A 134 18.33 28.91 -26.95
C ASN A 134 17.61 29.58 -28.13
N SER A 135 16.44 29.07 -28.51
CA SER A 135 15.61 29.62 -29.59
C SER A 135 15.22 31.09 -29.36
N PHE A 136 14.89 31.47 -28.12
CA PHE A 136 14.61 32.86 -27.75
C PHE A 136 15.82 33.78 -27.98
N TYR A 137 17.00 33.37 -27.55
CA TYR A 137 18.22 34.16 -27.72
C TYR A 137 18.57 34.33 -29.21
N LEU A 138 18.50 33.25 -30.00
CA LEU A 138 18.72 33.30 -31.45
C LEU A 138 17.70 34.21 -32.16
N SER A 139 16.43 34.10 -31.81
CA SER A 139 15.36 34.94 -32.37
C SER A 139 15.54 36.42 -32.02
N LYS A 140 16.00 36.72 -30.81
CA LYS A 140 16.36 38.08 -30.38
C LYS A 140 17.53 38.65 -31.19
N LEU A 141 18.54 37.83 -31.45
CA LEU A 141 19.68 38.22 -32.28
C LEU A 141 19.24 38.50 -33.73
N ALA A 142 18.45 37.60 -34.31
CA ALA A 142 17.90 37.75 -35.66
C ALA A 142 17.02 39.01 -35.80
N TYR A 143 16.23 39.36 -34.77
CA TYR A 143 15.49 40.61 -34.75
C TYR A 143 16.41 41.84 -34.76
N LYS A 144 17.49 41.82 -33.98
CA LYS A 144 18.47 42.92 -33.96
C LYS A 144 19.20 43.07 -35.29
N THR A 145 19.60 41.98 -35.94
CA THR A 145 20.26 42.04 -37.26
C THR A 145 19.31 42.58 -38.32
N ALA A 146 18.06 42.11 -38.36
CA ALA A 146 17.04 42.61 -39.29
C ALA A 146 16.75 44.12 -39.09
N LEU A 147 16.83 44.61 -37.86
CA LEU A 147 16.70 46.05 -37.55
C LEU A 147 17.87 46.87 -38.09
N ALA A 148 19.09 46.35 -37.98
CA ALA A 148 20.29 46.98 -38.58
C ALA A 148 20.22 46.98 -40.12
N ASP A 149 19.80 45.86 -40.72
CA ASP A 149 19.66 45.73 -42.18
C ASP A 149 18.59 46.68 -42.73
N LEU A 150 17.47 46.85 -42.02
CA LEU A 150 16.48 47.86 -42.36
C LEU A 150 17.08 49.27 -42.32
N GLY A 151 17.87 49.57 -41.29
CA GLY A 151 18.59 50.85 -41.19
C GLY A 151 19.47 51.11 -42.40
N LYS A 152 20.28 50.11 -42.78
CA LYS A 152 21.14 50.17 -43.98
C LYS A 152 20.34 50.37 -45.27
N ALA A 153 19.31 49.55 -45.49
CA ALA A 153 18.47 49.62 -46.69
C ALA A 153 17.73 50.96 -46.80
N LYS A 154 17.28 51.51 -45.67
CA LYS A 154 16.63 52.83 -45.61
C LYS A 154 17.58 53.94 -46.05
N LEU A 155 18.82 53.94 -45.56
CA LEU A 155 19.82 54.95 -45.93
C LEU A 155 20.13 54.91 -47.44
N THR A 156 20.34 53.71 -48.00
CA THR A 156 20.57 53.55 -49.45
C THR A 156 19.37 54.00 -50.28
N TYR A 157 18.14 53.68 -49.84
CA TYR A 157 16.92 54.15 -50.50
C TYR A 157 16.81 55.67 -50.50
N GLU A 158 17.05 56.32 -49.36
CA GLU A 158 16.97 57.80 -49.27
C GLU A 158 18.05 58.49 -50.12
N LEU A 159 19.26 57.91 -50.20
CA LEU A 159 20.32 58.39 -51.09
C LEU A 159 19.85 58.33 -52.55
N ASN A 160 19.46 57.15 -53.03
CA ASN A 160 19.05 56.97 -54.43
C ASN A 160 17.77 57.75 -54.78
N ARG A 161 16.87 57.93 -53.81
CA ARG A 161 15.67 58.76 -53.97
C ARG A 161 16.03 60.23 -54.18
N ARG A 162 17.03 60.74 -53.46
CA ARG A 162 17.53 62.11 -53.64
C ARG A 162 18.21 62.27 -55.00
N ASP A 163 19.06 61.32 -55.38
CA ASP A 163 19.75 61.35 -56.69
C ASP A 163 18.75 61.28 -57.84
N TYR A 164 17.75 60.40 -57.77
CA TYR A 164 16.65 60.34 -58.75
C TYR A 164 15.91 61.68 -58.88
N LYS A 165 15.58 62.34 -57.75
CA LYS A 165 14.92 63.65 -57.77
C LYS A 165 15.81 64.73 -58.38
N ARG A 166 17.09 64.75 -58.03
CA ARG A 166 18.08 65.70 -58.60
C ARG A 166 18.17 65.51 -60.11
N ASP A 167 18.31 64.27 -60.55
CA ASP A 167 18.56 63.94 -61.96
C ASP A 167 17.30 64.14 -62.81
N LEU A 168 16.10 64.00 -62.22
CA LEU A 168 14.85 64.39 -62.87
C LEU A 168 14.78 65.91 -63.17
N LEU A 169 15.37 66.75 -62.32
CA LEU A 169 15.49 68.19 -62.58
C LEU A 169 16.55 68.49 -63.65
N LEU A 170 17.65 67.73 -63.69
CA LEU A 170 18.71 67.89 -64.68
C LEU A 170 18.28 67.42 -66.07
N LEU A 171 17.50 66.34 -66.16
CA LEU A 171 16.94 65.85 -67.43
C LEU A 171 15.97 66.87 -68.04
N LYS A 172 15.11 67.50 -67.21
CA LYS A 172 14.21 68.57 -67.65
C LYS A 172 14.95 69.78 -68.21
N LYS A 173 16.18 69.99 -67.77
CA LYS A 173 17.08 71.05 -68.24
C LYS A 173 18.06 70.56 -69.31
N GLU A 174 17.88 69.33 -69.82
CA GLU A 174 18.70 68.69 -70.86
C GLU A 174 20.20 68.54 -70.52
N PHE A 175 20.58 68.56 -69.24
CA PHE A 175 21.98 68.42 -68.80
C PHE A 175 22.47 66.96 -68.69
N ILE A 176 21.59 65.95 -68.80
CA ILE A 176 21.93 64.52 -68.72
C ILE A 176 21.25 63.72 -69.83
N THR A 177 21.84 62.58 -70.21
CA THR A 177 21.27 61.71 -71.25
C THR A 177 20.14 60.83 -70.69
N LYS A 178 19.23 60.37 -71.58
CA LYS A 178 18.15 59.44 -71.19
C LYS A 178 18.70 58.14 -70.57
N GLN A 179 19.78 57.59 -71.12
CA GLN A 179 20.42 56.38 -70.61
C GLN A 179 20.96 56.55 -69.18
N GLN A 180 21.58 57.70 -68.89
CA GLN A 180 22.06 58.01 -67.53
C GLN A 180 20.89 58.09 -66.54
N PHE A 181 19.81 58.77 -66.92
CA PHE A 181 18.61 58.86 -66.11
C PHE A 181 17.96 57.50 -65.85
N ASP A 182 17.86 56.65 -66.88
CA ASP A 182 17.27 55.31 -66.74
C ASP A 182 18.09 54.41 -65.80
N SER A 183 19.42 54.55 -65.78
CA SER A 183 20.29 53.86 -64.81
C SER A 183 19.99 54.27 -63.37
N ILE A 184 19.90 55.58 -63.10
CA ILE A 184 19.58 56.13 -61.77
C ILE A 184 18.17 55.73 -61.34
N ARG A 185 17.20 55.81 -62.26
CA ARG A 185 15.82 55.37 -62.04
C ARG A 185 15.80 53.89 -61.64
N THR A 186 16.57 53.05 -62.32
CA THR A 186 16.68 51.62 -62.01
C THR A 186 17.33 51.40 -60.65
N ALA A 187 18.41 52.11 -60.32
CA ALA A 187 19.05 52.05 -59.00
C ALA A 187 18.10 52.48 -57.86
N TYR A 188 17.27 53.51 -58.09
CA TYR A 188 16.21 53.90 -57.15
C TYR A 188 15.18 52.78 -56.97
N LEU A 189 14.67 52.19 -58.05
CA LEU A 189 13.69 51.10 -57.97
C LEU A 189 14.25 49.87 -57.25
N ILE A 190 15.51 49.49 -57.52
CA ILE A 190 16.19 48.40 -56.83
C ILE A 190 16.31 48.70 -55.33
N SER A 191 16.76 49.90 -54.95
CA SER A 191 16.87 50.28 -53.54
C SER A 191 15.52 50.34 -52.82
N LYS A 192 14.45 50.76 -53.52
CA LYS A 192 13.08 50.74 -53.00
C LYS A 192 12.63 49.31 -52.71
N GLN A 193 12.89 48.40 -53.65
CA GLN A 193 12.55 46.99 -53.48
C GLN A 193 13.36 46.35 -52.34
N ALA A 194 14.65 46.67 -52.22
CA ALA A 194 15.49 46.21 -51.12
C ALA A 194 15.01 46.73 -49.76
N TYR A 195 14.56 48.00 -49.67
CA TYR A 195 13.95 48.54 -48.46
C TYR A 195 12.67 47.80 -48.08
N LEU A 196 11.76 47.56 -49.03
CA LEU A 196 10.53 46.79 -48.78
C LEU A 196 10.83 45.35 -48.33
N ALA A 197 11.81 44.71 -48.95
CA ALA A 197 12.28 43.39 -48.55
C ALA A 197 12.80 43.40 -47.10
N ALA A 198 13.61 44.39 -46.73
CA ALA A 198 14.11 44.55 -45.36
C ALA A 198 12.99 44.79 -44.34
N VAL A 199 11.96 45.58 -44.69
CA VAL A 199 10.76 45.78 -43.85
C VAL A 199 10.03 44.44 -43.63
N SER A 200 9.83 43.66 -44.70
CA SER A 200 9.17 42.36 -44.60
C SER A 200 9.98 41.36 -43.74
N ALA A 201 11.31 41.38 -43.89
CA ALA A 201 12.23 40.55 -43.11
C ALA A 201 12.20 40.92 -41.61
N LEU A 202 12.20 42.22 -41.28
CA LEU A 202 11.99 42.69 -39.92
C LEU A 202 10.65 42.20 -39.36
N GLY A 203 9.58 42.28 -40.15
CA GLY A 203 8.26 41.79 -39.74
C GLY A 203 8.28 40.31 -39.37
N THR A 204 8.93 39.48 -40.18
CA THR A 204 9.10 38.05 -39.91
C THR A 204 9.98 37.80 -38.68
N ALA A 205 11.12 38.47 -38.56
CA ALA A 205 12.01 38.34 -37.40
C ALA A 205 11.32 38.78 -36.10
N LYS A 206 10.51 39.85 -36.16
CA LYS A 206 9.69 40.33 -35.04
C LYS A 206 8.68 39.26 -34.61
N ARG A 207 7.94 38.66 -35.55
CA ARG A 207 6.99 37.56 -35.24
C ARG A 207 7.68 36.38 -34.58
N ASN A 208 8.82 35.93 -35.11
CA ASN A 208 9.58 34.80 -34.54
C ASN A 208 10.09 35.12 -33.13
N TYR A 209 10.53 36.36 -32.88
CA TYR A 209 10.92 36.82 -31.55
C TYR A 209 9.74 36.84 -30.56
N PHE A 210 8.57 37.33 -30.97
CA PHE A 210 7.37 37.27 -30.12
C PHE A 210 6.95 35.83 -29.83
N GLN A 211 6.91 34.97 -30.85
CA GLN A 211 6.54 33.56 -30.67
C GLN A 211 7.46 32.85 -29.66
N SER A 212 8.78 33.05 -29.77
CA SER A 212 9.74 32.49 -28.81
C SER A 212 9.63 33.10 -27.41
N SER A 213 9.15 34.35 -27.28
CA SER A 213 8.91 34.96 -25.97
C SER A 213 7.72 34.34 -25.22
N TYR A 214 6.68 33.92 -25.94
CA TYR A 214 5.54 33.22 -25.33
C TYR A 214 5.89 31.82 -24.85
N MET A 215 6.86 31.16 -25.49
CA MET A 215 7.33 29.82 -25.10
C MET A 215 8.20 29.80 -23.83
N LYS A 216 8.54 30.98 -23.29
CA LYS A 216 9.36 31.12 -22.07
C LYS A 216 8.53 31.08 -20.78
N ASN A 217 7.25 31.48 -20.84
CA ASN A 217 6.34 31.52 -19.70
C ASN A 217 5.50 30.23 -19.63
#